data_AF-A0A2V4AQC3-F1
#
_entry.id   AF-A0A2V4AQC3-F1
#
_cell.length_a   1.000
_cell.length_b   1.000
_cell.length_c   1.000
_cell.angle_alpha   90.00
_cell.angle_beta   90.00
_cell.angle_gamma   90.00
#
_symmetry.space_group_name_H-M   'P 1'
#
loop_
_entity.id
_entity.type
_entity.pdbx_description
1 polymer ?
#
loop_
_entity_poly.entity_id
_entity_poly.type
_entity_poly.pdbx_seq_one_letter_code
_entity_poly.pdbx_strand_id
1 'polypeptide(L)'
;MGQGIARDAIVVQTVGEVLDGAREYARRQIAAFARRLREPLTSARLKLTVLTRPSVPWPALVQANLVLDGQPIRAQVAARFVQEASRYVRARLGAQVARLASPNVPRAWPAEGGSRIVPVPRPVGQREIARCKCHPLEECTPDRAALVMDVMDYDFHLFVDAETGQDSVIYRVGPTGYRLARVSRVAPPSAPTSVPLTINVHPVPELTPEQAVQRLDATELPFRFFRDTATGRGAVLYRRYDGHYGLIAPERDGG
;
A
#
# COMPACT_ATOMS: atom_id res chain seq x y z
N MET A 1 -29.85 -5.03 -12.21
CA MET A 1 -29.28 -6.30 -11.71
C MET A 1 -27.77 -6.22 -11.83
N GLY A 2 -27.06 -5.97 -10.72
CA GLY A 2 -25.60 -5.96 -10.74
C GLY A 2 -25.09 -7.38 -11.02
N GLN A 3 -24.37 -7.57 -12.13
CA GLN A 3 -23.67 -8.82 -12.41
C GLN A 3 -22.53 -8.96 -11.39
N GLY A 4 -22.81 -9.60 -10.26
CA GLY A 4 -21.78 -9.99 -9.32
C GLY A 4 -20.87 -11.02 -9.98
N ILE A 5 -19.55 -10.90 -9.78
CA ILE A 5 -18.60 -11.93 -10.22
C ILE A 5 -19.05 -13.30 -9.68
N ALA A 6 -19.17 -14.29 -10.56
CA ALA A 6 -19.43 -15.68 -10.18
C ALA A 6 -18.36 -16.15 -9.17
N ARG A 7 -18.74 -16.93 -8.15
CA ARG A 7 -17.80 -17.40 -7.12
C ARG A 7 -16.52 -18.02 -7.68
N ASP A 8 -16.63 -18.67 -8.83
CA ASP A 8 -15.54 -19.39 -9.51
C ASP A 8 -14.55 -18.47 -10.22
N ALA A 9 -14.91 -17.20 -10.47
CA ALA A 9 -14.01 -16.20 -11.03
C ALA A 9 -13.13 -15.51 -9.96
N ILE A 10 -13.30 -15.85 -8.67
CA ILE A 10 -12.40 -15.42 -7.60
C ILE A 10 -11.19 -16.34 -7.54
N VAL A 11 -10.04 -15.83 -7.98
CA VAL A 11 -8.77 -16.58 -7.96
C VAL A 11 -8.18 -16.54 -6.55
N VAL A 12 -7.94 -17.72 -5.96
CA VAL A 12 -7.32 -17.84 -4.64
C VAL A 12 -5.98 -18.56 -4.76
N GLN A 13 -4.91 -17.85 -4.40
CA GLN A 13 -3.53 -18.32 -4.32
C GLN A 13 -3.15 -18.54 -2.86
N THR A 14 -2.40 -19.60 -2.58
CA THR A 14 -1.93 -19.95 -1.23
C THR A 14 -0.40 -20.02 -1.21
N VAL A 15 0.19 -19.65 -0.07
CA VAL A 15 1.62 -19.79 0.22
C VAL A 15 1.75 -20.37 1.63
N GLY A 16 2.49 -21.47 1.76
CA GLY A 16 2.56 -22.25 3.01
C GLY A 16 1.35 -23.18 3.20
N GLU A 17 1.26 -23.78 4.38
CA GLU A 17 0.21 -24.75 4.73
C GLU A 17 -1.11 -24.02 5.06
N VAL A 18 -1.93 -23.83 4.03
CA VAL A 18 -3.26 -23.25 4.17
C VAL A 18 -4.30 -24.35 4.04
N LEU A 19 -5.07 -24.59 5.10
CA LEU A 19 -6.16 -25.58 5.09
C LEU A 19 -7.23 -25.21 4.06
N ASP A 20 -7.78 -26.20 3.36
CA ASP A 20 -8.83 -26.00 2.36
C ASP A 20 -10.06 -25.29 2.92
N GLY A 21 -10.46 -25.59 4.15
CA GLY A 21 -11.55 -24.90 4.83
C GLY A 21 -11.29 -23.40 5.01
N ALA A 22 -10.04 -23.01 5.26
CA ALA A 22 -9.64 -21.59 5.36
C ALA A 22 -9.64 -20.91 3.99
N ARG A 23 -9.17 -21.61 2.95
CA ARG A 23 -9.23 -21.15 1.55
C ARG A 23 -10.67 -20.87 1.12
N GLU A 24 -11.56 -21.82 1.35
CA GLU A 24 -12.97 -21.68 1.00
C GLU A 24 -13.68 -20.61 1.84
N TYR A 25 -13.35 -20.49 3.12
CA TYR A 25 -13.85 -19.40 3.96
C TYR A 25 -13.49 -18.03 3.39
N ALA A 26 -12.22 -17.81 3.02
CA ALA A 26 -11.76 -16.56 2.44
C ALA A 26 -12.48 -16.24 1.12
N ARG A 27 -12.63 -17.23 0.23
CA ARG A 27 -13.41 -17.11 -1.01
C ARG A 27 -14.85 -16.68 -0.74
N ARG A 28 -15.52 -17.32 0.21
CA ARG A 28 -16.91 -16.99 0.58
C ARG A 28 -17.04 -15.57 1.12
N GLN A 29 -16.07 -15.07 1.90
CA GLN A 29 -16.10 -13.69 2.40
C GLN A 29 -16.05 -12.68 1.26
N ILE A 30 -15.15 -12.85 0.28
CA ILE A 30 -15.06 -11.95 -0.88
C ILE A 30 -16.27 -12.09 -1.79
N ALA A 31 -16.77 -13.30 -2.03
CA ALA A 31 -18.01 -13.48 -2.79
C ALA A 31 -19.21 -12.81 -2.12
N ALA A 32 -19.30 -12.87 -0.78
CA ALA A 32 -20.34 -12.18 -0.03
C ALA A 32 -20.21 -10.66 -0.06
N PHE A 33 -18.97 -10.15 -0.08
CA PHE A 33 -18.68 -8.74 -0.29
C PHE A 33 -19.10 -8.29 -1.69
N ALA A 34 -18.68 -9.01 -2.73
CA ALA A 34 -18.98 -8.68 -4.13
C ALA A 34 -20.50 -8.58 -4.41
N ARG A 35 -21.32 -9.46 -3.80
CA ARG A 35 -22.79 -9.42 -3.94
C ARG A 35 -23.44 -8.15 -3.41
N ARG A 36 -22.75 -7.36 -2.58
CA ARG A 36 -23.25 -6.11 -1.99
C ARG A 36 -22.76 -4.85 -2.71
N LEU A 37 -21.85 -5.00 -3.67
CA LEU A 37 -21.33 -3.89 -4.45
C LEU A 37 -22.38 -3.42 -5.44
N ARG A 38 -22.43 -2.10 -5.69
CA ARG A 38 -23.30 -1.51 -6.70
C ARG A 38 -22.63 -1.55 -8.07
N GLU A 39 -21.32 -1.33 -8.06
CA GLU A 39 -20.46 -1.27 -9.22
C GLU A 39 -19.98 -2.68 -9.62
N PRO A 40 -19.75 -2.93 -10.92
CA PRO A 40 -19.28 -4.23 -11.39
C PRO A 40 -17.84 -4.48 -10.93
N LEU A 41 -17.64 -5.63 -10.31
CA LEU A 41 -16.31 -6.15 -10.03
C LEU A 41 -15.86 -6.91 -11.28
N THR A 42 -14.67 -6.62 -11.83
CA THR A 42 -14.15 -7.28 -13.05
C THR A 42 -13.04 -8.29 -12.75
N SER A 43 -12.35 -8.16 -11.62
CA SER A 43 -11.30 -9.06 -11.19
C SER A 43 -11.27 -9.17 -9.67
N ALA A 44 -11.05 -10.38 -9.15
CA ALA A 44 -10.90 -10.64 -7.72
C ALA A 44 -9.81 -11.69 -7.48
N ARG A 45 -8.70 -11.27 -6.86
CA ARG A 45 -7.58 -12.14 -6.51
C ARG A 45 -7.30 -12.09 -5.01
N LEU A 46 -7.32 -13.25 -4.39
CA LEU A 46 -6.92 -13.45 -3.00
C LEU A 46 -5.57 -14.16 -2.95
N LYS A 47 -4.66 -13.66 -2.11
CA LYS A 47 -3.44 -14.34 -1.72
C LYS A 47 -3.49 -14.61 -0.22
N LEU A 48 -3.48 -15.88 0.15
CA LEU A 48 -3.42 -16.35 1.53
C LEU A 48 -1.99 -16.81 1.79
N THR A 49 -1.39 -16.36 2.89
CA THR A 49 -0.04 -16.76 3.28
C THR A 49 -0.06 -17.17 4.73
N VAL A 50 0.37 -18.40 5.00
CA VAL A 50 0.59 -18.91 6.36
C VAL A 50 2.09 -19.13 6.55
N LEU A 51 2.63 -18.53 7.60
CA LEU A 51 4.04 -18.62 7.97
C LEU A 51 4.18 -19.52 9.20
N THR A 52 4.98 -20.57 9.10
CA THR A 52 5.25 -21.56 10.17
C THR A 52 6.44 -21.17 11.05
N ARG A 53 6.80 -19.89 11.09
CA ARG A 53 8.00 -19.41 11.80
C ARG A 53 7.64 -18.83 13.18
N PRO A 54 8.22 -19.33 14.28
CA PRO A 54 7.94 -18.83 15.64
C PRO A 54 8.24 -17.34 15.83
N SER A 55 9.17 -16.79 15.03
CA SER A 55 9.59 -15.39 15.10
C SER A 55 8.64 -14.41 14.40
N VAL A 56 7.56 -14.89 13.77
CA VAL A 56 6.61 -14.03 13.06
C VAL A 56 5.41 -13.73 13.98
N PRO A 57 5.14 -12.46 14.31
CA PRO A 57 4.06 -12.10 15.23
C PRO A 57 2.64 -12.29 14.63
N TRP A 58 2.57 -12.57 13.34
CA TRP A 58 1.34 -12.83 12.59
C TRP A 58 1.53 -14.08 11.70
N PRO A 59 1.02 -15.26 12.08
CA PRO A 59 1.19 -16.47 11.28
C PRO A 59 0.32 -16.46 10.01
N ALA A 60 -0.68 -15.58 9.89
CA ALA A 60 -1.56 -15.50 8.72
C ALA A 60 -1.60 -14.09 8.09
N LEU A 61 -1.45 -14.02 6.78
CA LEU A 61 -1.52 -12.81 5.97
C LEU A 61 -2.49 -13.03 4.80
N VAL A 62 -3.49 -12.16 4.68
CA VAL A 62 -4.47 -12.18 3.58
C VAL A 62 -4.34 -10.89 2.80
N GLN A 63 -4.11 -11.00 1.49
CA GLN A 63 -4.16 -9.88 0.56
C GLN A 63 -5.31 -10.09 -0.42
N ALA A 64 -6.16 -9.09 -0.58
CA ALA A 64 -7.13 -8.99 -1.65
C ALA A 64 -6.69 -7.94 -2.66
N ASN A 65 -6.80 -8.25 -3.95
CA ASN A 65 -6.66 -7.30 -5.04
C ASN A 65 -7.91 -7.44 -5.91
N LEU A 66 -8.67 -6.37 -6.01
CA LEU A 66 -9.95 -6.27 -6.68
C LEU A 66 -9.85 -5.20 -7.77
N VAL A 67 -10.68 -5.31 -8.81
CA VAL A 67 -10.89 -4.22 -9.78
C VAL A 67 -12.38 -3.93 -9.83
N LEU A 68 -12.78 -2.75 -9.33
CA LEU A 68 -14.16 -2.30 -9.22
C LEU A 68 -14.37 -1.13 -10.18
N ASP A 69 -15.22 -1.31 -11.20
CA ASP A 69 -15.44 -0.29 -12.24
C ASP A 69 -14.13 0.27 -12.84
N GLY A 70 -13.19 -0.65 -13.14
CA GLY A 70 -11.86 -0.29 -13.63
C GLY A 70 -10.90 0.27 -12.58
N GLN A 71 -11.36 0.63 -11.38
CA GLN A 71 -10.50 1.11 -10.30
C GLN A 71 -9.89 -0.06 -9.51
N PRO A 72 -8.55 -0.16 -9.42
CA PRO A 72 -7.91 -1.18 -8.60
C PRO A 72 -8.10 -0.85 -7.11
N ILE A 73 -8.43 -1.88 -6.33
CA ILE A 73 -8.54 -1.82 -4.87
C ILE A 73 -7.67 -2.92 -4.29
N ARG A 74 -6.86 -2.60 -3.29
CA ARG A 74 -6.02 -3.58 -2.61
C ARG A 74 -6.19 -3.44 -1.11
N ALA A 75 -6.34 -4.56 -0.42
CA ALA A 75 -6.35 -4.63 1.04
C ALA A 75 -5.40 -5.74 1.51
N GLN A 76 -4.63 -5.50 2.57
CA GLN A 76 -3.75 -6.51 3.13
C GLN A 76 -3.76 -6.51 4.66
N VAL A 77 -4.11 -7.65 5.26
CA VAL A 77 -4.22 -7.77 6.72
C VAL A 77 -3.44 -8.97 7.24
N ALA A 78 -2.72 -8.75 8.33
CA ALA A 78 -2.09 -9.76 9.16
C ALA A 78 -2.97 -10.07 10.39
N ALA A 79 -3.07 -11.36 10.74
CA ALA A 79 -3.80 -11.83 11.93
C ALA A 79 -3.24 -13.17 12.45
N ARG A 80 -3.83 -13.69 13.54
CA ARG A 80 -3.47 -15.00 14.09
C ARG A 80 -3.99 -16.16 13.24
N PHE A 81 -5.08 -15.95 12.53
CA PHE A 81 -5.71 -16.98 11.70
C PHE A 81 -6.19 -16.41 10.37
N VAL A 82 -6.22 -17.24 9.32
CA VAL A 82 -6.67 -16.86 7.98
C VAL A 82 -8.14 -16.37 8.01
N GLN A 83 -8.99 -16.99 8.82
CA GLN A 83 -10.41 -16.62 8.95
C GLN A 83 -10.57 -15.21 9.53
N GLU A 84 -9.80 -14.92 10.59
CA GLU A 84 -9.77 -13.61 11.21
C GLU A 84 -9.25 -12.55 10.24
N ALA A 85 -8.10 -12.81 9.58
CA ALA A 85 -7.56 -11.93 8.55
C ALA A 85 -8.55 -11.71 7.40
N SER A 86 -9.29 -12.74 6.98
CA SER A 86 -10.30 -12.63 5.92
C SER A 86 -11.46 -11.71 6.30
N ARG A 87 -11.92 -11.76 7.56
CA ARG A 87 -12.94 -10.84 8.08
C ARG A 87 -12.44 -9.39 8.07
N TYR A 88 -11.21 -9.16 8.52
CA TYR A 88 -10.62 -7.82 8.50
C TYR A 88 -10.38 -7.29 7.09
N VAL A 89 -9.91 -8.14 6.16
CA VAL A 89 -9.79 -7.77 4.74
C VAL A 89 -11.14 -7.34 4.17
N ARG A 90 -12.23 -8.06 4.48
CA ARG A 90 -13.57 -7.67 4.04
C ARG A 90 -14.00 -6.32 4.62
N ALA A 91 -13.76 -6.07 5.90
CA ALA A 91 -14.08 -4.77 6.53
C ALA A 91 -13.28 -3.63 5.87
N ARG A 92 -11.98 -3.87 5.64
CA ARG A 92 -11.08 -2.91 4.99
C ARG A 92 -11.49 -2.58 3.55
N LEU A 93 -11.87 -3.59 2.77
CA LEU A 93 -12.42 -3.39 1.43
C LEU A 93 -13.71 -2.56 1.45
N GLY A 94 -14.57 -2.74 2.45
CA GLY A 94 -15.75 -1.90 2.65
C GLY A 94 -15.40 -0.42 2.87
N ALA A 95 -14.40 -0.15 3.72
CA ALA A 95 -13.92 1.22 3.95
C ALA A 95 -13.30 1.84 2.68
N GLN A 96 -12.62 1.04 1.85
CA GLN A 96 -12.03 1.51 0.59
C GLN A 96 -13.08 1.80 -0.48
N VAL A 97 -14.13 1.00 -0.58
CA VAL A 97 -15.27 1.28 -1.45
C VAL A 97 -16.00 2.54 -0.99
N ALA A 98 -16.20 2.73 0.32
CA ALA A 98 -16.74 3.97 0.86
C ALA A 98 -15.84 5.18 0.55
N ARG A 99 -14.51 5.02 0.63
CA ARG A 99 -13.53 6.06 0.27
C ARG A 99 -13.60 6.43 -1.22
N LEU A 100 -13.80 5.45 -2.11
CA LEU A 100 -14.02 5.70 -3.54
C LEU A 100 -15.34 6.45 -3.80
N ALA A 101 -16.41 6.07 -3.10
CA ALA A 101 -17.71 6.75 -3.20
C ALA A 101 -17.71 8.15 -2.57
N SER A 102 -16.76 8.44 -1.67
CA SER A 102 -16.61 9.74 -1.01
C SER A 102 -15.13 10.17 -0.94
N PRO A 103 -14.54 10.61 -2.07
CA PRO A 103 -13.11 10.96 -2.19
C PRO A 103 -12.60 12.10 -1.30
N ASN A 104 -13.50 12.82 -0.63
CA ASN A 104 -13.13 13.91 0.28
C ASN A 104 -13.18 13.50 1.76
N VAL A 105 -13.73 12.31 2.08
CA VAL A 105 -13.78 11.79 3.46
C VAL A 105 -12.62 10.83 3.67
N PRO A 106 -11.54 11.23 4.37
CA PRO A 106 -10.35 10.39 4.50
C PRO A 106 -10.63 9.13 5.31
N ARG A 107 -9.93 8.03 5.00
CA ARG A 107 -10.01 6.83 5.84
C ARG A 107 -9.32 7.08 7.19
N ALA A 108 -9.92 6.59 8.27
CA ALA A 108 -9.30 6.53 9.59
C ALA A 108 -7.94 5.80 9.58
N TRP A 109 -7.01 6.25 10.41
CA TRP A 109 -5.67 5.69 10.54
C TRP A 109 -5.22 5.64 12.02
N PRO A 110 -4.65 4.54 12.53
CA PRO A 110 -4.63 3.20 11.93
C PRO A 110 -6.03 2.71 11.59
N ALA A 111 -6.13 1.82 10.59
CA ALA A 111 -7.39 1.13 10.31
C ALA A 111 -7.79 0.27 11.52
N GLU A 112 -9.07 0.28 11.86
CA GLU A 112 -9.61 -0.59 12.90
C GLU A 112 -9.64 -2.05 12.42
N GLY A 113 -9.20 -2.97 13.28
CA GLY A 113 -9.21 -4.41 13.00
C GLY A 113 -8.05 -4.89 12.12
N GLY A 114 -7.28 -5.83 12.68
CA GLY A 114 -6.08 -6.40 12.07
C GLY A 114 -4.81 -5.64 12.47
N SER A 115 -3.71 -6.37 12.63
CA SER A 115 -2.43 -5.74 12.97
C SER A 115 -1.81 -5.10 11.73
N ARG A 116 -1.10 -3.98 11.90
CA ARG A 116 -0.15 -3.54 10.87
C ARG A 116 0.85 -4.67 10.64
N ILE A 117 1.23 -4.87 9.38
CA ILE A 117 2.21 -5.86 9.03
C ILE A 117 3.55 -5.35 9.54
N VAL A 118 3.98 -5.88 10.69
CA VAL A 118 5.32 -5.64 11.19
C VAL A 118 6.26 -6.52 10.38
N PRO A 119 7.28 -5.95 9.69
CA PRO A 119 8.32 -6.72 9.03
C PRO A 119 8.89 -7.81 9.93
N VAL A 120 9.11 -9.01 9.39
CA VAL A 120 9.83 -10.06 10.13
C VAL A 120 11.20 -9.52 10.56
N PRO A 121 11.59 -9.65 11.84
CA PRO A 121 12.89 -9.20 12.30
C PRO A 121 14.01 -9.91 11.53
N ARG A 122 14.91 -9.13 10.93
CA ARG A 122 16.11 -9.62 10.25
C ARG A 122 17.31 -8.77 10.68
N PRO A 123 18.49 -9.35 10.98
CA PRO A 123 19.68 -8.57 11.31
C PRO A 123 20.08 -7.65 10.14
N VAL A 124 20.54 -6.43 10.46
CA VAL A 124 20.89 -5.39 9.47
C VAL A 124 21.80 -5.92 8.36
N GLY A 125 22.90 -6.60 8.72
CA GLY A 125 23.86 -7.16 7.76
C GLY A 125 23.36 -8.32 6.91
N GLN A 126 22.13 -8.79 7.14
CA GLN A 126 21.51 -9.84 6.32
C GLN A 126 20.32 -9.32 5.51
N ARG A 127 20.01 -8.02 5.56
CA ARG A 127 18.94 -7.41 4.74
C ARG A 127 19.49 -7.08 3.37
N GLU A 128 18.63 -7.18 2.36
CA GLU A 128 18.95 -6.86 0.97
C GLU A 128 17.72 -6.24 0.29
N ILE A 129 17.94 -5.54 -0.82
CA ILE A 129 16.87 -5.07 -1.69
C ILE A 129 16.35 -6.26 -2.49
N ALA A 130 15.44 -7.02 -1.87
CA ALA A 130 14.86 -8.23 -2.46
C ALA A 130 13.88 -7.93 -3.60
N ARG A 131 13.44 -6.67 -3.76
CA ARG A 131 12.54 -6.28 -4.85
C ARG A 131 12.74 -4.84 -5.29
N CYS A 132 12.96 -4.65 -6.58
CA CYS A 132 12.85 -3.36 -7.25
C CYS A 132 11.56 -3.31 -8.08
N LYS A 133 10.84 -2.19 -8.03
CA LYS A 133 9.69 -1.88 -8.87
C LYS A 133 9.94 -0.55 -9.57
N CYS A 134 10.18 -0.62 -10.87
CA CYS A 134 10.25 0.54 -11.75
C CYS A 134 8.96 0.61 -12.56
N HIS A 135 8.27 1.75 -12.52
CA HIS A 135 7.05 1.98 -13.29
C HIS A 135 6.85 3.48 -13.51
N PRO A 136 6.11 3.89 -14.56
CA PRO A 136 5.76 5.29 -14.74
C PRO A 136 4.97 5.79 -13.53
N LEU A 137 5.30 7.00 -13.09
CA LEU A 137 4.56 7.68 -12.03
C LEU A 137 3.34 8.39 -12.62
N GLU A 138 2.20 8.24 -11.96
CA GLU A 138 0.99 8.99 -12.32
C GLU A 138 1.19 10.46 -11.95
N GLU A 139 0.91 11.36 -12.90
CA GLU A 139 0.81 12.79 -12.61
C GLU A 139 -0.58 13.08 -12.04
N CYS A 140 -0.63 13.53 -10.79
CA CYS A 140 -1.91 13.81 -10.13
C CYS A 140 -1.79 14.81 -8.97
N THR A 141 -2.93 15.24 -8.46
CA THR A 141 -3.00 16.15 -7.28
C THR A 141 -2.74 15.38 -5.98
N PRO A 142 -2.33 16.06 -4.89
CA PRO A 142 -2.18 15.43 -3.58
C PRO A 142 -3.47 14.72 -3.07
N ASP A 143 -4.66 15.25 -3.40
CA ASP A 143 -5.93 14.62 -3.05
C ASP A 143 -6.14 13.29 -3.79
N ARG A 144 -5.81 13.23 -5.09
CA ARG A 144 -5.87 11.99 -5.87
C ARG A 144 -4.83 10.99 -5.38
N ALA A 145 -3.61 11.45 -5.10
CA ALA A 145 -2.56 10.61 -4.52
C ALA A 145 -2.98 10.03 -3.15
N ALA A 146 -3.63 10.81 -2.30
CA ALA A 146 -4.18 10.35 -1.02
C ALA A 146 -5.28 9.29 -1.22
N LEU A 147 -6.16 9.48 -2.20
CA LEU A 147 -7.20 8.51 -2.56
C LEU A 147 -6.59 7.18 -3.03
N VAL A 148 -5.62 7.24 -3.95
CA VAL A 148 -4.91 6.04 -4.46
C VAL A 148 -4.22 5.32 -3.31
N MET A 149 -3.51 6.05 -2.45
CA MET A 149 -2.85 5.48 -1.27
C MET A 149 -3.82 4.72 -0.37
N ASP A 150 -4.98 5.31 -0.08
CA ASP A 150 -6.01 4.70 0.77
C ASP A 150 -6.65 3.45 0.16
N VAL A 151 -7.02 3.53 -1.11
CA VAL A 151 -7.72 2.48 -1.85
C VAL A 151 -6.81 1.29 -2.14
N MET A 152 -5.50 1.52 -2.23
CA MET A 152 -4.50 0.47 -2.43
C MET A 152 -3.92 -0.10 -1.11
N ASP A 153 -4.36 0.44 0.03
CA ASP A 153 -3.87 0.08 1.38
C ASP A 153 -2.35 0.21 1.47
N TYR A 154 -1.83 1.34 0.98
CA TYR A 154 -0.43 1.71 1.07
C TYR A 154 -0.19 2.67 2.23
N ASP A 155 1.00 2.60 2.83
CA ASP A 155 1.44 3.58 3.86
C ASP A 155 1.96 4.89 3.23
N PHE A 156 2.35 4.80 1.95
CA PHE A 156 2.86 5.89 1.13
C PHE A 156 2.49 5.67 -0.34
N HIS A 157 2.48 6.74 -1.14
CA HIS A 157 2.31 6.68 -2.58
C HIS A 157 3.24 7.68 -3.27
N LEU A 158 4.06 7.19 -4.20
CA LEU A 158 4.98 7.97 -5.02
C LEU A 158 4.28 8.33 -6.34
N PHE A 159 4.29 9.61 -6.69
CA PHE A 159 3.58 10.18 -7.84
C PHE A 159 4.32 11.43 -8.37
N VAL A 160 3.93 11.94 -9.54
CA VAL A 160 4.35 13.28 -9.99
C VAL A 160 3.28 14.26 -9.57
N ASP A 161 3.66 15.28 -8.80
CA ASP A 161 2.71 16.29 -8.37
C ASP A 161 2.34 17.22 -9.53
N ALA A 162 1.09 17.16 -9.96
CA ALA A 162 0.56 17.90 -11.12
C ALA A 162 0.76 19.42 -11.03
N GLU A 163 0.87 19.98 -9.82
CA GLU A 163 1.12 21.41 -9.65
C GLU A 163 2.58 21.79 -9.93
N THR A 164 3.52 20.93 -9.52
CA THR A 164 4.95 21.27 -9.50
C THR A 164 5.78 20.51 -10.54
N GLY A 165 5.22 19.46 -11.14
CA GLY A 165 5.93 18.50 -11.99
C GLY A 165 6.99 17.69 -11.25
N GLN A 166 6.97 17.68 -9.91
CA GLN A 166 8.01 17.04 -9.10
C GLN A 166 7.57 15.67 -8.62
N ASP A 167 8.51 14.72 -8.64
CA ASP A 167 8.34 13.45 -7.94
C ASP A 167 8.06 13.75 -6.45
N SER A 168 7.00 13.13 -5.95
CA SER A 168 6.44 13.47 -4.66
C SER A 168 5.95 12.20 -3.97
N VAL A 169 6.08 12.16 -2.66
CA VAL A 169 5.48 11.09 -1.85
C VAL A 169 4.45 11.67 -0.91
N ILE A 170 3.25 11.10 -0.93
CA ILE A 170 2.26 11.29 0.13
C ILE A 170 2.30 10.09 1.06
N TYR A 171 2.19 10.30 2.37
CA TYR A 171 2.21 9.24 3.37
C TYR A 171 1.40 9.60 4.60
N ARG A 172 1.08 8.60 5.42
CA ARG A 172 0.28 8.80 6.63
C ARG A 172 1.09 9.37 7.80
N VAL A 173 0.52 10.34 8.51
CA VAL A 173 1.04 10.89 9.77
C VAL A 173 -0.10 11.18 10.75
N GLY A 174 0.08 10.84 12.03
CA GLY A 174 -0.98 11.01 13.04
C GLY A 174 -2.25 10.19 12.72
N PRO A 175 -3.37 10.41 13.43
CA PRO A 175 -4.57 9.56 13.31
C PRO A 175 -5.42 9.79 12.04
N THR A 176 -5.27 10.92 11.36
CA THR A 176 -6.06 11.23 10.15
C THR A 176 -5.24 11.89 9.05
N GLY A 177 -4.05 12.38 9.38
CA GLY A 177 -3.30 13.29 8.54
C GLY A 177 -2.51 12.62 7.42
N TYR A 178 -2.29 13.41 6.39
CA TYR A 178 -1.40 13.10 5.29
C TYR A 178 -0.20 14.05 5.35
N ARG A 179 0.95 13.57 4.91
CA ARG A 179 2.12 14.41 4.72
C ARG A 179 2.63 14.26 3.29
N LEU A 180 2.85 15.40 2.64
CA LEU A 180 3.45 15.50 1.31
C LEU A 180 4.93 15.84 1.45
N ALA A 181 5.81 15.11 0.76
CA ALA A 181 7.19 15.51 0.54
C ALA A 181 7.45 15.59 -0.96
N ARG A 182 8.02 16.71 -1.40
CA ARG A 182 8.42 16.99 -2.79
C ARG A 182 9.95 16.99 -2.86
N VAL A 183 10.54 16.56 -3.98
CA VAL A 183 12.01 16.47 -4.08
C VAL A 183 12.71 17.82 -3.86
N SER A 184 12.10 18.94 -4.28
CA SER A 184 12.77 20.25 -4.22
C SER A 184 11.90 21.39 -3.72
N ARG A 185 10.70 21.61 -4.28
CA ARG A 185 9.84 22.75 -3.91
C ARG A 185 8.99 22.39 -2.71
N VAL A 186 9.25 23.06 -1.59
CA VAL A 186 8.61 22.72 -0.30
C VAL A 186 7.44 23.65 0.05
N ALA A 187 6.88 24.34 -0.93
CA ALA A 187 5.70 25.18 -0.75
C ALA A 187 4.44 24.32 -0.45
N PRO A 188 3.42 24.87 0.22
CA PRO A 188 2.09 24.25 0.23
C PRO A 188 1.46 24.20 -1.17
N PRO A 189 0.50 23.29 -1.41
CA PRO A 189 -0.31 23.36 -2.62
C PRO A 189 -1.03 24.71 -2.73
N SER A 190 -1.11 25.28 -3.93
CA SER A 190 -1.76 26.57 -4.15
C SER A 190 -3.28 26.49 -4.02
N ALA A 191 -3.87 25.34 -4.35
CA ALA A 191 -5.29 25.07 -4.18
C ALA A 191 -5.59 24.42 -2.83
N PRO A 192 -6.76 24.68 -2.22
CA PRO A 192 -7.19 23.96 -1.01
C PRO A 192 -7.25 22.45 -1.27
N THR A 193 -6.74 21.66 -0.32
CA THR A 193 -6.83 20.21 -0.36
C THR A 193 -8.04 19.71 0.42
N SER A 194 -8.69 18.66 -0.09
CA SER A 194 -9.85 18.04 0.54
C SER A 194 -9.46 17.15 1.73
N VAL A 195 -8.24 16.63 1.74
CA VAL A 195 -7.69 15.86 2.87
C VAL A 195 -6.90 16.74 3.84
N PRO A 196 -6.80 16.36 5.14
CA PRO A 196 -5.96 17.07 6.11
C PRO A 196 -4.46 16.85 5.79
N LEU A 197 -3.90 17.72 4.97
CA LEU A 197 -2.54 17.61 4.44
C LEU A 197 -1.55 18.52 5.17
N THR A 198 -0.38 17.97 5.49
CA THR A 198 0.80 18.72 5.95
C THR A 198 1.94 18.57 4.94
N ILE A 199 2.89 19.50 4.93
CA ILE A 199 4.07 19.42 4.05
C ILE A 199 5.30 19.10 4.89
N ASN A 200 6.12 18.17 4.39
CA ASN A 200 7.46 17.97 4.92
C ASN A 200 8.33 19.16 4.50
N VAL A 201 8.70 20.01 5.46
CA VAL A 201 9.51 21.21 5.22
C VAL A 201 11.00 20.93 5.00
N HIS A 202 11.45 19.69 5.24
CA HIS A 202 12.85 19.33 5.15
C HIS A 202 13.23 18.88 3.73
N PRO A 203 14.43 19.24 3.25
CA PRO A 203 14.90 18.81 1.94
C PRO A 203 14.97 17.29 1.87
N VAL A 204 14.55 16.75 0.74
CA VAL A 204 14.68 15.33 0.44
C VAL A 204 16.17 15.04 0.17
N PRO A 205 16.78 14.08 0.87
CA PRO A 205 18.20 13.83 0.72
C PRO A 205 18.51 13.21 -0.66
N GLU A 206 19.63 13.58 -1.25
CA GLU A 206 20.19 12.91 -2.42
C GLU A 206 21.02 11.70 -1.96
N LEU A 207 20.66 10.50 -2.42
CA LEU A 207 21.26 9.24 -1.98
C LEU A 207 21.35 8.21 -3.12
N THR A 208 22.30 7.28 -3.00
CA THR A 208 22.21 5.99 -3.69
C THR A 208 21.25 5.05 -2.95
N PRO A 209 20.72 3.99 -3.59
CA PRO A 209 19.92 2.97 -2.90
C PRO A 209 20.63 2.36 -1.68
N GLU A 210 21.95 2.15 -1.74
CA GLU A 210 22.76 1.59 -0.66
C GLU A 210 22.87 2.56 0.52
N GLN A 211 23.06 3.86 0.24
CA GLN A 211 23.05 4.89 1.28
C GLN A 211 21.67 5.03 1.91
N ALA A 212 20.60 4.89 1.12
CA ALA A 212 19.23 4.87 1.64
C ALA A 212 19.00 3.67 2.57
N VAL A 213 19.57 2.50 2.26
CA VAL A 213 19.56 1.32 3.16
C VAL A 213 20.22 1.64 4.49
N GLN A 214 21.46 2.15 4.47
CA GLN A 214 22.19 2.52 5.68
C GLN A 214 21.40 3.50 6.57
N ARG A 215 20.77 4.51 5.96
CA ARG A 215 19.95 5.49 6.68
C ARG A 215 18.62 4.94 7.17
N LEU A 216 18.02 3.96 6.49
CA LEU A 216 16.79 3.31 6.91
C LEU A 216 17.06 2.30 8.04
N ASP A 217 18.23 1.67 8.06
CA ASP A 217 18.69 0.82 9.16
C ASP A 217 18.98 1.60 10.44
N ALA A 218 19.50 2.82 10.32
CA ALA A 218 19.77 3.69 11.46
C ALA A 218 18.53 4.35 12.09
N THR A 219 17.32 4.05 11.60
CA THR A 219 16.07 4.64 12.11
C THR A 219 14.95 3.61 12.24
N GLU A 220 13.94 3.93 13.06
CA GLU A 220 12.70 3.14 13.18
C GLU A 220 11.65 3.47 12.11
N LEU A 221 12.04 4.20 11.05
CA LEU A 221 11.11 4.57 9.99
C LEU A 221 10.75 3.36 9.12
N PRO A 222 9.48 3.27 8.65
CA PRO A 222 9.05 2.17 7.78
C PRO A 222 9.56 2.31 6.34
N PHE A 223 9.85 3.54 5.89
CA PHE A 223 10.36 3.85 4.57
C PHE A 223 11.22 5.12 4.55
N ARG A 224 11.93 5.33 3.45
CA ARG A 224 12.73 6.52 3.14
C ARG A 224 12.44 6.97 1.71
N PHE A 225 12.00 8.21 1.56
CA PHE A 225 11.98 8.91 0.28
C PHE A 225 13.27 9.69 0.11
N PHE A 226 13.88 9.60 -1.07
CA PHE A 226 15.15 10.23 -1.42
C PHE A 226 15.18 10.57 -2.90
N ARG A 227 16.06 11.50 -3.29
CA ARG A 227 16.39 11.74 -4.68
C ARG A 227 17.52 10.81 -5.07
N ASP A 228 17.31 9.95 -6.05
CA ASP A 228 18.34 9.04 -6.52
C ASP A 228 19.44 9.83 -7.26
N THR A 229 20.67 9.74 -6.77
CA THR A 229 21.83 10.41 -7.37
C THR A 229 22.11 10.02 -8.82
N ALA A 230 21.71 8.81 -9.24
CA ALA A 230 21.97 8.31 -10.58
C ALA A 230 20.94 8.82 -11.61
N THR A 231 19.71 9.09 -11.17
CA THR A 231 18.60 9.45 -12.07
C THR A 231 18.08 10.87 -11.85
N GLY A 232 18.42 11.48 -10.72
CA GLY A 232 17.84 12.76 -10.29
C GLY A 232 16.35 12.68 -9.92
N ARG A 233 15.74 11.48 -9.99
CA ARG A 233 14.32 11.21 -9.74
C ARG A 233 14.09 10.81 -8.28
N GLY A 234 12.86 11.02 -7.80
CA GLY A 234 12.44 10.61 -6.46
C GLY A 234 12.22 9.10 -6.38
N ALA A 235 12.80 8.44 -5.38
CA ALA A 235 12.66 7.01 -5.12
C ALA A 235 12.31 6.73 -3.65
N VAL A 236 11.61 5.61 -3.42
CA VAL A 236 11.21 5.17 -2.07
C VAL A 236 11.78 3.80 -1.75
N LEU A 237 12.62 3.73 -0.72
CA LEU A 237 13.05 2.49 -0.09
C LEU A 237 12.15 2.17 1.11
N TYR A 238 11.66 0.94 1.25
CA TYR A 238 10.75 0.56 2.35
C TYR A 238 11.03 -0.83 2.90
N ARG A 239 10.67 -1.05 4.17
CA ARG A 239 10.76 -2.37 4.80
C ARG A 239 9.59 -3.24 4.34
N ARG A 240 9.90 -4.40 3.80
CA ARG A 240 8.91 -5.39 3.36
C ARG A 240 8.48 -6.27 4.52
N TYR A 241 7.34 -6.95 4.35
CA TYR A 241 6.83 -7.89 5.34
C TYR A 241 7.82 -9.02 5.68
N ASP A 242 8.69 -9.43 4.73
CA ASP A 242 9.67 -10.51 4.90
C ASP A 242 10.98 -10.07 5.57
N GLY A 243 11.07 -8.81 6.01
CA GLY A 243 12.26 -8.25 6.67
C GLY A 243 13.33 -7.73 5.72
N HIS A 244 13.15 -7.90 4.41
CA HIS A 244 14.02 -7.33 3.38
C HIS A 244 13.54 -5.93 2.94
N TYR A 245 14.25 -5.31 2.01
CA TYR A 245 13.87 -4.02 1.43
C TYR A 245 13.17 -4.16 0.09
N GLY A 246 12.23 -3.25 -0.15
CA GLY A 246 11.70 -2.96 -1.47
C GLY A 246 12.14 -1.57 -1.91
N LEU A 247 12.46 -1.43 -3.19
CA LEU A 247 12.72 -0.15 -3.84
C LEU A 247 11.60 0.12 -4.85
N ILE A 248 11.01 1.30 -4.78
CA ILE A 248 10.12 1.84 -5.80
C ILE A 248 10.81 3.06 -6.41
N ALA A 249 10.95 3.05 -7.74
CA ALA A 249 11.51 4.15 -8.50
C ALA A 249 10.69 4.38 -9.77
N PRO A 250 10.75 5.57 -10.38
CA PRO A 250 10.23 5.79 -11.71
C PRO A 250 10.89 4.85 -12.71
N GLU A 251 10.16 4.47 -13.75
CA GLU A 251 10.80 3.93 -14.95
C GLU A 251 11.76 4.97 -15.51
N ARG A 252 12.91 4.52 -16.01
CA ARG A 252 13.82 5.42 -16.72
C ARG A 252 13.09 5.84 -17.99
N ASP A 253 12.96 7.14 -18.22
CA ASP A 253 12.56 7.63 -19.53
C ASP A 253 13.53 7.00 -20.54
N GLY A 254 12.99 6.19 -21.45
CA GLY A 254 13.79 5.59 -22.52
C GLY A 254 14.43 6.73 -23.29
N GLY A 255 15.77 6.77 -23.29
CA GLY A 255 16.52 7.72 -24.09
C GLY A 255 16.26 7.56 -25.58
#